data_AF-A0A9E1W1C1-F1
#
_entry.id   AF-A0A9E1W1C1-F1
#
_cell.length_a   1.000
_cell.length_b   1.000
_cell.length_c   1.000
_cell.angle_alpha   90.00
_cell.angle_beta   90.00
_cell.angle_gamma   90.00
#
_symmetry.space_group_name_H-M   'P 1'
#
loop_
_entity.id
_entity.type
_entity.pdbx_description
1 polymer ?
#
loop_
_entity_poly.entity_id
_entity_poly.type
_entity_poly.pdbx_seq_one_letter_code
_entity_poly.pdbx_strand_id
1 'polypeptide(L)'
;MMKKILLILLCFPLIGFGQCPTIGLPNSYNCSDIAQFVIDYPSCKNLPRTLYLPYTSGGDLTNYPGLDQLDSISGRLVCDECDITSFAGLSNLKYISGDLKIDEPHNFELDNFYGLTSLNYIGGSLKLSEWSLESTSGLDNLNNVNKIEIYECNSLTTIIGFEQIDTLLEGLYIDDNFALSNLNGFSSLQYIGSDLEIRDNAQLQSLSALINLKTVEGELEIGKNPILTSLSGLDSVIPNLIESLNIYQCDSLSYCALDNICEYIDQQYGISTIYDNNTNCNSILDISNDCNTLTNSNIENVIKIKNIIKIIDVLGRESEQLKNQPLFYIYDDGTVEKRIVIE
;
A
#
# COMPACT_ATOMS: atom_id res chain seq x y z
N MET A 1 -72.97 19.34 -18.08
CA MET A 1 -72.29 18.21 -18.74
C MET A 1 -71.00 17.92 -17.98
N MET A 2 -71.00 16.88 -17.14
CA MET A 2 -69.84 16.46 -16.34
C MET A 2 -68.80 15.81 -17.25
N LYS A 3 -67.61 16.41 -17.39
CA LYS A 3 -66.45 15.71 -17.98
C LYS A 3 -65.85 14.81 -16.90
N LYS A 4 -66.02 13.50 -17.05
CA LYS A 4 -65.41 12.47 -16.21
C LYS A 4 -63.89 12.55 -16.38
N ILE A 5 -63.19 12.92 -15.31
CA ILE A 5 -61.75 12.74 -15.20
C ILE A 5 -61.54 11.25 -14.91
N LEU A 6 -61.03 10.53 -15.91
CA LEU A 6 -60.61 9.14 -15.76
C LEU A 6 -59.28 9.15 -14.98
N LEU A 7 -59.34 8.94 -13.67
CA LEU A 7 -58.17 8.73 -12.82
C LEU A 7 -57.63 7.32 -13.15
N ILE A 8 -56.67 7.24 -14.07
CA ILE A 8 -55.90 6.02 -14.29
C ILE A 8 -54.97 5.91 -13.07
N LEU A 9 -55.33 5.05 -12.11
CA LEU A 9 -54.37 4.52 -11.14
C LEU A 9 -53.32 3.73 -11.95
N LEU A 10 -52.24 4.41 -12.32
CA LEU A 10 -50.99 3.74 -12.67
C LEU A 10 -50.50 3.09 -11.38
N CYS A 11 -50.89 1.83 -11.16
CA CYS A 11 -50.07 0.90 -10.39
C CYS A 11 -48.75 0.78 -11.16
N PHE A 12 -47.82 1.69 -10.90
CA PHE A 12 -46.42 1.35 -11.07
C PHE A 12 -46.19 0.14 -10.16
N PRO A 13 -45.78 -1.02 -10.68
CA PRO A 13 -45.09 -1.96 -9.81
C PRO A 13 -43.93 -1.15 -9.25
N LEU A 14 -43.92 -0.94 -7.94
CA LEU A 14 -42.69 -0.66 -7.23
C LEU A 14 -41.75 -1.78 -7.66
N ILE A 15 -40.86 -1.47 -8.61
CA ILE A 15 -39.66 -2.25 -8.83
C ILE A 15 -38.89 -2.03 -7.53
N GLY A 16 -39.20 -2.88 -6.54
CA GLY A 16 -38.43 -2.94 -5.33
C GLY A 16 -37.01 -3.26 -5.79
N PHE A 17 -36.10 -2.33 -5.56
CA PHE A 17 -34.69 -2.68 -5.47
C PHE A 17 -34.60 -3.92 -4.58
N GLY A 18 -33.78 -4.90 -4.96
CA GLY A 18 -33.60 -6.18 -4.27
C GLY A 18 -33.04 -6.04 -2.85
N GLN A 19 -33.76 -5.33 -1.98
CA GLN A 19 -33.44 -5.09 -0.59
C GLN A 19 -33.97 -6.27 0.19
N CYS A 20 -33.07 -6.96 0.87
CA CYS A 20 -33.48 -7.98 1.80
C CYS A 20 -34.26 -7.32 2.95
N PRO A 21 -35.33 -7.94 3.45
CA PRO A 21 -36.10 -7.37 4.55
C PRO A 21 -35.26 -7.19 5.81
N THR A 22 -35.52 -6.11 6.55
CA THR A 22 -34.83 -5.80 7.82
C THR A 22 -35.62 -6.24 9.06
N ILE A 23 -36.90 -6.58 8.91
CA ILE A 23 -37.82 -6.96 9.98
C ILE A 23 -37.76 -8.48 10.18
N GLY A 24 -37.64 -8.93 11.43
CA GLY A 24 -37.63 -10.36 11.80
C GLY A 24 -36.26 -11.03 11.82
N LEU A 25 -35.17 -10.25 11.71
CA LEU A 25 -33.78 -10.75 11.66
C LEU A 25 -33.20 -11.00 13.08
N PRO A 26 -32.93 -12.26 13.50
CA PRO A 26 -32.08 -12.60 14.63
C PRO A 26 -30.70 -11.93 14.65
N ASN A 27 -30.10 -11.90 15.84
CA ASN A 27 -28.86 -11.16 16.13
C ASN A 27 -27.59 -11.84 15.59
N SER A 28 -27.66 -13.12 15.24
CA SER A 28 -26.56 -13.88 14.63
C SER A 28 -27.14 -14.87 13.64
N TYR A 29 -26.54 -14.95 12.46
CA TYR A 29 -26.85 -15.96 11.47
C TYR A 29 -25.52 -16.60 11.06
N ASN A 30 -25.40 -17.90 11.31
CA ASN A 30 -24.42 -18.73 10.61
C ASN A 30 -24.92 -18.98 9.17
N CYS A 31 -24.07 -19.50 8.28
CA CYS A 31 -24.45 -19.71 6.87
C CYS A 31 -25.73 -20.56 6.66
N SER A 32 -26.08 -21.50 7.56
CA SER A 32 -27.33 -22.27 7.44
C SER A 32 -28.58 -21.42 7.57
N ASP A 33 -28.56 -20.45 8.49
CA ASP A 33 -29.71 -19.57 8.69
C ASP A 33 -29.84 -18.56 7.52
N ILE A 34 -28.72 -18.22 6.86
CA ILE A 34 -28.68 -17.28 5.71
C ILE A 34 -29.12 -17.96 4.43
N ALA A 35 -28.77 -19.23 4.23
CA ALA A 35 -29.25 -20.01 3.09
C ALA A 35 -30.79 -20.03 3.05
N GLN A 36 -31.43 -20.31 4.18
CA GLN A 36 -32.90 -20.30 4.25
C GLN A 36 -33.48 -18.90 4.05
N PHE A 37 -32.85 -17.87 4.62
CA PHE A 37 -33.29 -16.48 4.44
C PHE A 37 -33.24 -16.04 2.97
N VAL A 38 -32.17 -16.37 2.24
CA VAL A 38 -32.06 -16.00 0.83
C VAL A 38 -33.01 -16.83 -0.05
N ILE A 39 -33.28 -18.10 0.31
CA ILE A 39 -34.36 -18.88 -0.33
C ILE A 39 -35.73 -18.20 -0.16
N ASP A 40 -36.01 -17.69 1.05
CA ASP A 40 -37.30 -17.05 1.36
C ASP A 40 -37.44 -15.68 0.66
N TYR A 41 -36.32 -15.05 0.28
CA TYR A 41 -36.28 -13.78 -0.44
C TYR A 41 -35.38 -13.86 -1.69
N PRO A 42 -35.81 -14.51 -2.80
CA PRO A 42 -34.97 -14.73 -3.99
C PRO A 42 -34.52 -13.48 -4.75
N SER A 43 -35.04 -12.30 -4.39
CA SER A 43 -34.59 -10.99 -4.90
C SER A 43 -33.60 -10.29 -3.96
N CYS A 44 -33.25 -10.90 -2.83
CA CYS A 44 -32.29 -10.41 -1.85
C CYS A 44 -30.88 -10.50 -2.42
N LYS A 45 -30.33 -9.36 -2.85
CA LYS A 45 -28.95 -9.26 -3.35
C LYS A 45 -28.01 -8.56 -2.39
N ASN A 46 -28.55 -7.63 -1.60
CA ASN A 46 -27.79 -6.86 -0.62
C ASN A 46 -28.17 -7.26 0.80
N LEU A 47 -27.33 -8.06 1.46
CA LEU A 47 -27.53 -8.46 2.85
C LEU A 47 -27.36 -7.24 3.78
N PRO A 48 -28.40 -6.76 4.50
CA PRO A 48 -28.35 -5.51 5.27
C PRO A 48 -27.63 -5.65 6.62
N ARG A 49 -26.84 -6.70 6.81
CA ARG A 49 -26.20 -7.10 8.08
C ARG A 49 -24.85 -7.79 7.84
N THR A 50 -24.14 -8.08 8.92
CA THR A 50 -22.94 -8.91 8.92
C THR A 50 -23.26 -10.37 8.57
N LEU A 51 -22.45 -10.97 7.70
CA LEU A 51 -22.43 -12.41 7.41
C LEU A 51 -21.33 -13.06 8.28
N TYR A 52 -21.74 -13.96 9.18
CA TYR A 52 -20.80 -14.77 9.95
C TYR A 52 -20.64 -16.15 9.30
N LEU A 53 -19.40 -16.53 9.02
CA LEU A 53 -19.05 -17.83 8.48
C LEU A 53 -19.14 -18.92 9.58
N PRO A 54 -19.56 -20.14 9.22
CA PRO A 54 -19.90 -21.19 10.18
C PRO A 54 -18.67 -21.84 10.85
N TYR A 55 -18.76 -22.09 12.16
CA TYR A 55 -17.72 -22.75 12.98
C TYR A 55 -17.78 -24.29 12.97
N THR A 56 -18.96 -24.90 13.07
CA THR A 56 -19.12 -26.37 13.01
C THR A 56 -19.96 -26.73 11.81
N SER A 57 -19.47 -27.60 10.93
CA SER A 57 -20.16 -28.09 9.71
C SER A 57 -20.18 -27.10 8.53
N GLY A 58 -19.24 -26.15 8.48
CA GLY A 58 -19.20 -25.11 7.46
C GLY A 58 -18.87 -25.64 6.06
N GLY A 59 -17.85 -26.48 5.96
CA GLY A 59 -17.48 -27.19 4.73
C GLY A 59 -17.43 -26.27 3.51
N ASP A 60 -17.81 -26.81 2.35
CA ASP A 60 -17.89 -26.01 1.13
C ASP A 60 -19.11 -25.07 1.19
N LEU A 61 -18.87 -23.76 1.07
CA LEU A 61 -19.94 -22.76 1.07
C LEU A 61 -20.95 -22.92 -0.08
N THR A 62 -20.62 -23.66 -1.14
CA THR A 62 -21.59 -23.99 -2.20
C THR A 62 -22.77 -24.82 -1.68
N ASN A 63 -22.65 -25.45 -0.51
CA ASN A 63 -23.74 -26.18 0.16
C ASN A 63 -24.80 -25.27 0.80
N TYR A 64 -24.60 -23.95 0.80
CA TYR A 64 -25.55 -22.95 1.27
C TYR A 64 -26.22 -22.26 0.08
N PRO A 65 -27.26 -22.88 -0.53
CA PRO A 65 -27.93 -22.31 -1.69
C PRO A 65 -28.46 -20.90 -1.37
N GLY A 66 -28.23 -19.96 -2.29
CA GLY A 66 -28.64 -18.56 -2.14
C GLY A 66 -27.50 -17.60 -1.79
N LEU A 67 -26.40 -18.07 -1.18
CA LEU A 67 -25.23 -17.18 -0.97
C LEU A 67 -24.68 -16.64 -2.30
N ASP A 68 -24.81 -17.41 -3.37
CA ASP A 68 -24.42 -17.05 -4.72
C ASP A 68 -25.29 -15.93 -5.33
N GLN A 69 -26.44 -15.59 -4.72
CA GLN A 69 -27.28 -14.49 -5.16
C GLN A 69 -26.82 -13.14 -4.60
N LEU A 70 -26.02 -13.15 -3.54
CA LEU A 70 -25.54 -11.94 -2.89
C LEU A 70 -24.51 -11.25 -3.77
N ASP A 71 -24.77 -9.98 -4.09
CA ASP A 71 -23.79 -9.10 -4.71
C ASP A 71 -23.17 -8.11 -3.71
N SER A 72 -23.79 -7.95 -2.54
CA SER A 72 -23.35 -7.00 -1.53
C SER A 72 -23.72 -7.39 -0.11
N ILE A 73 -22.88 -6.97 0.84
CA ILE A 73 -23.08 -7.08 2.27
C ILE A 73 -22.95 -5.66 2.85
N SER A 74 -24.03 -5.13 3.44
CA SER A 74 -24.02 -3.80 4.08
C SER A 74 -23.32 -3.80 5.44
N GLY A 75 -23.10 -4.98 6.03
CA GLY A 75 -22.28 -5.16 7.23
C GLY A 75 -20.87 -5.64 6.91
N ARG A 76 -20.40 -6.58 7.73
CA ARG A 76 -19.07 -7.22 7.60
C ARG A 76 -19.21 -8.65 7.05
N LEU A 77 -18.14 -9.20 6.52
CA LEU A 77 -17.98 -10.65 6.33
C LEU A 77 -16.97 -11.13 7.37
N VAL A 78 -17.37 -12.03 8.25
CA VAL A 78 -16.59 -12.43 9.42
C VAL A 78 -16.45 -13.95 9.47
N CYS A 79 -15.22 -14.44 9.34
CA CYS A 79 -14.80 -15.74 9.85
C CYS A 79 -14.09 -15.49 11.18
N ASP A 80 -14.59 -16.15 12.23
CA ASP A 80 -14.05 -16.13 13.59
C ASP A 80 -14.07 -17.60 14.01
N GLU A 81 -12.90 -18.24 13.99
CA GLU A 81 -12.74 -19.67 14.18
C GLU A 81 -13.57 -20.54 13.19
N CYS A 82 -13.84 -20.04 11.98
CA CYS A 82 -14.75 -20.73 11.04
C CYS A 82 -14.15 -22.02 10.45
N ASP A 83 -15.00 -22.94 10.04
CA ASP A 83 -14.63 -24.24 9.45
C ASP A 83 -15.25 -24.38 8.05
N ILE A 84 -14.80 -23.54 7.11
CA ILE A 84 -15.18 -23.60 5.69
C ILE A 84 -13.98 -24.04 4.86
N THR A 85 -14.20 -24.66 3.70
CA THR A 85 -13.12 -25.07 2.79
C THR A 85 -12.87 -24.09 1.65
N SER A 86 -13.83 -23.20 1.34
CA SER A 86 -13.66 -22.15 0.33
C SER A 86 -14.73 -21.07 0.43
N PHE A 87 -14.52 -19.95 -0.27
CA PHE A 87 -15.52 -18.89 -0.44
C PHE A 87 -16.41 -19.09 -1.68
N ALA A 88 -16.38 -20.24 -2.37
CA ALA A 88 -17.02 -20.42 -3.68
C ALA A 88 -18.53 -20.10 -3.73
N GLY A 89 -19.22 -20.27 -2.61
CA GLY A 89 -20.63 -19.86 -2.45
C GLY A 89 -20.87 -18.35 -2.54
N LEU A 90 -19.83 -17.51 -2.48
CA LEU A 90 -19.89 -16.05 -2.55
C LEU A 90 -19.33 -15.47 -3.86
N SER A 91 -19.26 -16.28 -4.92
CA SER A 91 -18.65 -15.91 -6.22
C SER A 91 -19.22 -14.67 -6.92
N ASN A 92 -20.43 -14.23 -6.57
CA ASN A 92 -21.05 -13.00 -7.10
C ASN A 92 -20.90 -11.78 -6.18
N LEU A 93 -20.31 -11.94 -4.99
CA LEU A 93 -20.14 -10.87 -4.01
C LEU A 93 -19.15 -9.83 -4.54
N LYS A 94 -19.58 -8.57 -4.62
CA LYS A 94 -18.81 -7.44 -5.16
C LYS A 94 -18.47 -6.38 -4.13
N TYR A 95 -19.30 -6.22 -3.12
CA TYR A 95 -19.19 -5.14 -2.15
C TYR A 95 -19.39 -5.64 -0.72
N ILE A 96 -18.46 -5.29 0.16
CA ILE A 96 -18.64 -5.38 1.61
C ILE A 96 -18.55 -3.93 2.12
N SER A 97 -19.58 -3.42 2.79
CA SER A 97 -19.58 -2.02 3.25
C SER A 97 -18.76 -1.82 4.52
N GLY A 98 -18.61 -2.86 5.33
CA GLY A 98 -17.70 -2.88 6.48
C GLY A 98 -16.43 -3.68 6.19
N ASP A 99 -15.95 -4.39 7.20
CA ASP A 99 -14.74 -5.21 7.16
C ASP A 99 -14.95 -6.60 6.55
N LEU A 100 -13.89 -7.13 5.95
CA LEU A 100 -13.68 -8.57 5.75
C LEU A 100 -12.68 -9.04 6.81
N LYS A 101 -13.15 -9.76 7.84
CA LYS A 101 -12.34 -10.33 8.92
C LYS A 101 -12.25 -11.85 8.74
N ILE A 102 -11.05 -12.38 8.61
CA ILE A 102 -10.75 -13.81 8.69
C ILE A 102 -9.78 -14.04 9.83
N ASP A 103 -10.22 -14.78 10.85
CA ASP A 103 -9.50 -14.96 12.10
C ASP A 103 -9.59 -16.41 12.54
N GLU A 104 -8.42 -17.04 12.68
CA GLU A 104 -8.23 -18.41 13.13
C GLU A 104 -9.10 -19.47 12.40
N PRO A 105 -9.24 -19.48 11.06
CA PRO A 105 -10.03 -20.51 10.39
C PRO A 105 -9.48 -21.92 10.70
N HIS A 106 -10.34 -22.78 11.23
CA HIS A 106 -9.97 -24.12 11.69
C HIS A 106 -9.75 -25.13 10.56
N ASN A 107 -10.20 -24.79 9.34
CA ASN A 107 -10.05 -25.64 8.19
C ASN A 107 -8.73 -25.36 7.45
N PHE A 108 -7.79 -26.31 7.50
CA PHE A 108 -6.50 -26.19 6.84
C PHE A 108 -6.58 -26.27 5.29
N GLU A 109 -7.73 -26.61 4.70
CA GLU A 109 -7.93 -26.55 3.24
C GLU A 109 -8.30 -25.14 2.75
N LEU A 110 -8.72 -24.25 3.65
CA LEU A 110 -8.92 -22.84 3.32
C LEU A 110 -7.53 -22.19 3.32
N ASP A 111 -6.93 -22.03 2.14
CA ASP A 111 -5.56 -21.50 1.99
C ASP A 111 -5.48 -20.29 1.05
N ASN A 112 -6.62 -19.79 0.57
CA ASN A 112 -6.77 -18.65 -0.32
C ASN A 112 -8.21 -18.08 -0.32
N PHE A 113 -8.49 -17.08 -1.16
CA PHE A 113 -9.81 -16.46 -1.33
C PHE A 113 -10.60 -16.99 -2.54
N TYR A 114 -10.37 -18.24 -2.94
CA TYR A 114 -11.12 -18.85 -4.03
C TYR A 114 -12.62 -18.74 -3.79
N GLY A 115 -13.30 -18.07 -4.73
CA GLY A 115 -14.71 -17.72 -4.62
C GLY A 115 -15.01 -16.26 -4.31
N LEU A 116 -14.02 -15.40 -4.06
CA LEU A 116 -14.21 -13.94 -3.93
C LEU A 116 -13.71 -13.14 -5.13
N THR A 117 -13.54 -13.78 -6.30
CA THR A 117 -12.96 -13.12 -7.48
C THR A 117 -13.77 -11.94 -8.01
N SER A 118 -15.05 -11.82 -7.66
CA SER A 118 -15.88 -10.65 -8.01
C SER A 118 -15.79 -9.51 -7.00
N LEU A 119 -15.09 -9.68 -5.88
CA LEU A 119 -15.03 -8.70 -4.79
C LEU A 119 -14.13 -7.53 -5.20
N ASN A 120 -14.73 -6.34 -5.28
CA ASN A 120 -14.04 -5.15 -5.74
C ASN A 120 -13.82 -4.12 -4.62
N TYR A 121 -14.65 -4.17 -3.58
CA TYR A 121 -14.78 -3.10 -2.61
C TYR A 121 -15.00 -3.64 -1.20
N ILE A 122 -14.15 -3.22 -0.27
CA ILE A 122 -14.29 -3.39 1.18
C ILE A 122 -14.31 -1.98 1.78
N GLY A 123 -15.43 -1.55 2.35
CA GLY A 123 -15.58 -0.19 2.86
C GLY A 123 -14.84 0.08 4.17
N GLY A 124 -14.41 -0.98 4.86
CA GLY A 124 -13.56 -0.92 6.05
C GLY A 124 -12.22 -1.60 5.82
N SER A 125 -11.90 -2.56 6.70
CA SER A 125 -10.61 -3.24 6.75
C SER A 125 -10.66 -4.64 6.12
N LEU A 126 -9.59 -5.03 5.45
CA LEU A 126 -9.27 -6.45 5.22
C LEU A 126 -8.35 -6.92 6.36
N LYS A 127 -8.86 -7.76 7.25
CA LYS A 127 -8.14 -8.26 8.42
C LYS A 127 -7.98 -9.77 8.36
N LEU A 128 -6.74 -10.24 8.29
CA LEU A 128 -6.34 -11.64 8.22
C LEU A 128 -5.48 -11.94 9.44
N SER A 129 -5.89 -12.89 10.27
CA SER A 129 -5.15 -13.30 11.46
C SER A 129 -5.16 -14.81 11.65
N GLU A 130 -4.02 -15.36 12.08
CA GLU A 130 -3.88 -16.76 12.51
C GLU A 130 -4.36 -17.76 11.45
N TRP A 131 -4.12 -17.45 10.17
CA TRP A 131 -4.62 -18.23 9.03
C TRP A 131 -3.48 -18.97 8.33
N SER A 132 -3.66 -20.27 8.06
CA SER A 132 -2.83 -21.06 7.13
C SER A 132 -2.96 -20.64 5.65
N LEU A 133 -3.17 -19.35 5.39
CA LEU A 133 -3.23 -18.73 4.07
C LEU A 133 -1.91 -18.95 3.33
N GLU A 134 -1.91 -19.53 2.14
CA GLU A 134 -0.71 -19.65 1.30
C GLU A 134 -0.56 -18.44 0.37
N SER A 135 -1.68 -17.87 -0.08
CA SER A 135 -1.73 -16.72 -0.99
C SER A 135 -3.05 -15.97 -0.92
N THR A 136 -3.01 -14.65 -1.08
CA THR A 136 -4.21 -13.80 -1.23
C THR A 136 -4.93 -13.93 -2.59
N SER A 137 -4.59 -14.95 -3.39
CA SER A 137 -5.25 -15.25 -4.67
C SER A 137 -6.77 -15.33 -4.53
N GLY A 138 -7.50 -14.85 -5.54
CA GLY A 138 -8.95 -14.74 -5.50
C GLY A 138 -9.47 -13.35 -5.16
N LEU A 139 -8.59 -12.40 -4.81
CA LEU A 139 -8.94 -10.98 -4.61
C LEU A 139 -8.51 -10.07 -5.77
N ASP A 140 -8.28 -10.61 -6.97
CA ASP A 140 -7.64 -9.93 -8.11
C ASP A 140 -8.37 -8.67 -8.64
N ASN A 141 -9.64 -8.50 -8.27
CA ASN A 141 -10.46 -7.35 -8.65
C ASN A 141 -10.64 -6.32 -7.52
N LEU A 142 -10.06 -6.56 -6.34
CA LEU A 142 -10.11 -5.66 -5.20
C LEU A 142 -9.33 -4.37 -5.55
N ASN A 143 -10.05 -3.26 -5.64
CA ASN A 143 -9.48 -1.95 -5.95
C ASN A 143 -9.83 -0.88 -4.92
N ASN A 144 -10.58 -1.24 -3.87
CA ASN A 144 -10.88 -0.34 -2.78
C ASN A 144 -10.94 -1.08 -1.44
N VAL A 145 -10.12 -0.62 -0.51
CA VAL A 145 -10.10 -1.01 0.90
C VAL A 145 -9.42 0.13 1.68
N ASN A 146 -9.86 0.41 2.91
CA ASN A 146 -9.26 1.51 3.68
C ASN A 146 -7.99 1.08 4.41
N LYS A 147 -7.99 -0.16 4.92
CA LYS A 147 -6.92 -0.72 5.75
C LYS A 147 -6.68 -2.18 5.42
N ILE A 148 -5.42 -2.59 5.39
CA ILE A 148 -5.03 -4.00 5.28
C ILE A 148 -4.22 -4.39 6.51
N GLU A 149 -4.65 -5.46 7.15
CA GLU A 149 -4.08 -6.04 8.36
C GLU A 149 -3.83 -7.53 8.10
N ILE A 150 -2.56 -7.96 8.08
CA ILE A 150 -2.17 -9.36 7.89
C ILE A 150 -1.22 -9.76 9.02
N TYR A 151 -1.76 -10.56 9.94
CA TYR A 151 -1.09 -11.00 11.16
C TYR A 151 -0.97 -12.52 11.19
N GLU A 152 0.17 -13.05 11.61
CA GLU A 152 0.33 -14.47 11.95
C GLU A 152 -0.12 -15.46 10.84
N CYS A 153 -0.10 -15.04 9.57
CA CYS A 153 -0.42 -15.89 8.43
C CYS A 153 0.83 -16.66 7.99
N ASN A 154 1.31 -17.55 8.85
CA ASN A 154 2.65 -18.14 8.76
C ASN A 154 2.94 -18.97 7.50
N SER A 155 1.91 -19.41 6.77
CA SER A 155 2.04 -20.09 5.47
C SER A 155 2.08 -19.15 4.26
N LEU A 156 1.83 -17.85 4.46
CA LEU A 156 1.66 -16.89 3.38
C LEU A 156 3.01 -16.61 2.73
N THR A 157 3.19 -17.06 1.49
CA THR A 157 4.47 -16.89 0.78
C THR A 157 4.47 -15.66 -0.14
N THR A 158 3.29 -15.28 -0.62
CA THR A 158 3.11 -14.21 -1.61
C THR A 158 1.78 -13.50 -1.44
N ILE A 159 1.81 -12.18 -1.55
CA ILE A 159 0.63 -11.33 -1.67
C ILE A 159 0.43 -11.01 -3.15
N ILE A 160 -0.73 -11.37 -3.69
CA ILE A 160 -1.17 -11.12 -5.07
C ILE A 160 -2.65 -10.70 -5.09
N GLY A 161 -3.08 -10.11 -6.19
CA GLY A 161 -4.45 -9.64 -6.37
C GLY A 161 -4.71 -8.25 -5.79
N PHE A 162 -3.72 -7.62 -5.15
CA PHE A 162 -3.80 -6.25 -4.63
C PHE A 162 -3.28 -5.19 -5.61
N GLU A 163 -2.93 -5.59 -6.84
CA GLU A 163 -2.23 -4.72 -7.80
C GLU A 163 -3.11 -3.58 -8.33
N GLN A 164 -4.40 -3.54 -7.99
CA GLN A 164 -5.30 -2.42 -8.31
C GLN A 164 -5.47 -1.42 -7.14
N ILE A 165 -4.89 -1.70 -5.97
CA ILE A 165 -4.98 -0.85 -4.79
C ILE A 165 -3.86 0.19 -4.84
N ASP A 166 -4.23 1.44 -5.10
CA ASP A 166 -3.29 2.58 -5.11
C ASP A 166 -3.33 3.42 -3.83
N THR A 167 -4.37 3.25 -3.02
CA THR A 167 -4.66 4.09 -1.86
C THR A 167 -5.20 3.23 -0.72
N LEU A 168 -4.61 3.39 0.46
CA LEU A 168 -5.17 2.98 1.75
C LEU A 168 -5.44 4.26 2.54
N LEU A 169 -6.71 4.54 2.85
CA LEU A 169 -7.08 5.74 3.61
C LEU A 169 -6.66 5.65 5.09
N GLU A 170 -6.43 4.44 5.59
CA GLU A 170 -5.91 4.17 6.92
C GLU A 170 -4.50 3.57 6.78
N GLY A 171 -4.22 2.40 7.36
CA GLY A 171 -2.87 1.83 7.44
C GLY A 171 -2.66 0.53 6.65
N LEU A 172 -1.40 0.14 6.56
CA LEU A 172 -0.95 -1.16 6.08
C LEU A 172 -0.12 -1.83 7.18
N TYR A 173 -0.60 -2.97 7.68
CA TYR A 173 0.02 -3.72 8.76
C TYR A 173 0.32 -5.14 8.29
N ILE A 174 1.60 -5.49 8.21
CA ILE A 174 2.09 -6.80 7.80
C ILE A 174 3.04 -7.31 8.87
N ASP A 175 2.53 -8.19 9.71
CA ASP A 175 3.20 -8.58 10.95
C ASP A 175 3.14 -10.10 11.19
N ASP A 176 4.26 -10.66 11.65
CA ASP A 176 4.45 -12.08 11.98
C ASP A 176 4.01 -13.04 10.86
N ASN A 177 4.35 -12.73 9.61
CA ASN A 177 4.10 -13.63 8.48
C ASN A 177 5.39 -14.34 8.10
N PHE A 178 5.74 -15.39 8.85
CA PHE A 178 7.06 -16.01 8.80
C PHE A 178 7.52 -16.40 7.38
N ALA A 179 6.66 -16.99 6.56
CA ALA A 179 7.00 -17.44 5.20
C ALA A 179 6.94 -16.33 4.12
N LEU A 180 6.49 -15.13 4.45
CA LEU A 180 6.27 -14.06 3.48
C LEU A 180 7.60 -13.55 2.95
N SER A 181 7.81 -13.69 1.64
CA SER A 181 9.10 -13.39 1.01
C SER A 181 9.15 -12.06 0.26
N ASN A 182 7.98 -11.55 -0.13
CA ASN A 182 7.84 -10.36 -0.96
C ASN A 182 6.46 -9.71 -0.78
N LEU A 183 6.34 -8.48 -1.26
CA LEU A 183 5.15 -7.63 -1.13
C LEU A 183 4.51 -7.31 -2.50
N ASN A 184 4.66 -8.19 -3.50
CA ASN A 184 4.39 -7.87 -4.91
C ASN A 184 2.98 -7.32 -5.19
N GLY A 185 1.97 -7.75 -4.44
CA GLY A 185 0.61 -7.24 -4.55
C GLY A 185 0.48 -5.73 -4.32
N PHE A 186 1.44 -5.08 -3.64
CA PHE A 186 1.41 -3.64 -3.38
C PHE A 186 2.13 -2.79 -4.44
N SER A 187 2.43 -3.36 -5.60
CA SER A 187 3.16 -2.67 -6.70
C SER A 187 2.51 -1.37 -7.20
N SER A 188 1.21 -1.18 -7.00
CA SER A 188 0.49 0.05 -7.39
C SER A 188 0.27 1.04 -6.25
N LEU A 189 0.60 0.67 -5.00
CA LEU A 189 0.30 1.46 -3.81
C LEU A 189 1.07 2.78 -3.83
N GLN A 190 0.37 3.90 -3.67
CA GLN A 190 0.93 5.26 -3.70
C GLN A 190 0.71 6.04 -2.40
N TYR A 191 -0.36 5.74 -1.66
CA TYR A 191 -0.78 6.52 -0.50
C TYR A 191 -1.24 5.62 0.65
N ILE A 192 -0.76 5.92 1.85
CA ILE A 192 -1.20 5.37 3.14
C ILE A 192 -1.52 6.57 4.05
N GLY A 193 -2.78 6.70 4.46
CA GLY A 193 -3.28 7.82 5.27
C GLY A 193 -2.98 7.73 6.76
N SER A 194 -2.37 6.63 7.21
CA SER A 194 -1.93 6.40 8.58
C SER A 194 -0.60 5.65 8.56
N ASP A 195 -0.51 4.52 9.27
CA ASP A 195 0.76 3.85 9.55
C ASP A 195 1.08 2.80 8.48
N LEU A 196 2.37 2.69 8.16
CA LEU A 196 2.97 1.57 7.44
C LEU A 196 3.82 0.78 8.44
N GLU A 197 3.35 -0.41 8.80
CA GLU A 197 4.03 -1.31 9.72
C GLU A 197 4.36 -2.63 9.01
N ILE A 198 5.66 -2.89 8.82
CA ILE A 198 6.15 -4.15 8.27
C ILE A 198 7.15 -4.73 9.27
N ARG A 199 6.68 -5.68 10.08
CA ARG A 199 7.55 -6.30 11.09
C ARG A 199 7.39 -7.80 11.26
N ASP A 200 8.39 -8.41 11.90
CA ASP A 200 8.39 -9.84 12.23
C ASP A 200 8.21 -10.77 10.98
N ASN A 201 8.54 -10.33 9.77
CA ASN A 201 8.44 -11.14 8.54
C ASN A 201 9.79 -11.79 8.20
N ALA A 202 10.07 -12.94 8.82
CA ALA A 202 11.40 -13.57 8.82
C ALA A 202 12.00 -13.87 7.42
N GLN A 203 11.16 -14.10 6.40
CA GLN A 203 11.59 -14.39 5.03
C GLN A 203 11.54 -13.17 4.08
N LEU A 204 11.16 -11.98 4.56
CA LEU A 204 11.00 -10.81 3.69
C LEU A 204 12.35 -10.26 3.24
N GLN A 205 12.62 -10.31 1.93
CA GLN A 205 13.93 -9.94 1.37
C GLN A 205 14.00 -8.51 0.83
N SER A 206 12.87 -7.93 0.46
CA SER A 206 12.83 -6.66 -0.28
C SER A 206 11.52 -5.91 -0.09
N LEU A 207 11.61 -4.58 -0.03
CA LEU A 207 10.49 -3.63 -0.08
C LEU A 207 10.23 -3.08 -1.49
N SER A 208 10.90 -3.60 -2.53
CA SER A 208 10.86 -3.05 -3.89
C SER A 208 9.46 -2.95 -4.50
N ALA A 209 8.49 -3.75 -4.03
CA ALA A 209 7.10 -3.61 -4.44
C ALA A 209 6.49 -2.25 -4.05
N LEU A 210 7.03 -1.55 -3.05
CA LEU A 210 6.54 -0.25 -2.60
C LEU A 210 7.11 0.93 -3.41
N ILE A 211 7.78 0.70 -4.53
CA ILE A 211 8.50 1.75 -5.30
C ILE A 211 7.64 2.97 -5.71
N ASN A 212 6.32 2.77 -5.81
CA ASN A 212 5.35 3.81 -6.15
C ASN A 212 4.78 4.55 -4.93
N LEU A 213 5.08 4.09 -3.71
CA LEU A 213 4.61 4.69 -2.46
C LEU A 213 5.23 6.07 -2.28
N LYS A 214 4.36 7.09 -2.21
CA LYS A 214 4.76 8.50 -2.08
C LYS A 214 4.42 9.07 -0.71
N THR A 215 3.39 8.55 -0.07
CA THR A 215 2.84 9.16 1.14
C THR A 215 2.52 8.12 2.19
N VAL A 216 3.06 8.34 3.38
CA VAL A 216 2.71 7.73 4.65
C VAL A 216 2.52 8.90 5.61
N GLU A 217 1.31 9.11 6.12
CA GLU A 217 0.99 10.27 6.98
C GLU A 217 1.22 10.00 8.48
N GLY A 218 1.36 8.73 8.87
CA GLY A 218 1.62 8.30 10.23
C GLY A 218 3.02 7.73 10.43
N GLU A 219 3.08 6.62 11.16
CA GLU A 219 4.31 5.91 11.46
C GLU A 219 4.83 5.13 10.23
N LEU A 220 6.14 5.21 9.98
CA LEU A 220 6.87 4.30 9.10
C LEU A 220 7.72 3.37 9.96
N GLU A 221 7.25 2.13 10.12
CA GLU A 221 7.89 1.10 10.94
C GLU A 221 8.37 -0.08 10.10
N ILE A 222 9.69 -0.30 10.10
CA ILE A 222 10.36 -1.47 9.51
C ILE A 222 11.14 -2.19 10.61
N GLY A 223 10.54 -3.24 11.15
CA GLY A 223 11.03 -3.91 12.36
C GLY A 223 11.29 -5.39 12.16
N LYS A 224 12.31 -5.99 12.79
CA LYS A 224 12.45 -7.45 12.91
C LYS A 224 12.27 -8.24 11.60
N ASN A 225 12.81 -7.71 10.51
CA ASN A 225 12.89 -8.39 9.22
C ASN A 225 14.36 -8.81 9.00
N PRO A 226 14.82 -9.92 9.61
CA PRO A 226 16.25 -10.21 9.80
C PRO A 226 17.05 -10.38 8.50
N ILE A 227 16.39 -10.77 7.40
CA ILE A 227 17.05 -10.96 6.09
C ILE A 227 16.83 -9.80 5.12
N LEU A 228 16.09 -8.76 5.51
CA LEU A 228 15.92 -7.56 4.70
C LEU A 228 17.27 -6.85 4.59
N THR A 229 17.72 -6.61 3.36
CA THR A 229 19.07 -6.06 3.10
C THR A 229 19.09 -4.55 2.85
N SER A 230 17.93 -3.98 2.49
CA SER A 230 17.83 -2.62 1.98
C SER A 230 16.43 -2.04 2.21
N LEU A 231 16.35 -0.72 2.44
CA LEU A 231 15.09 0.05 2.44
C LEU A 231 14.62 0.45 1.02
N SER A 232 15.37 0.12 -0.03
CA SER A 232 14.99 0.40 -1.42
C SER A 232 13.57 -0.09 -1.72
N GLY A 233 12.82 0.76 -2.42
CA GLY A 233 11.36 0.66 -2.53
C GLY A 233 10.68 1.83 -1.80
N LEU A 234 11.28 2.38 -0.75
CA LEU A 234 10.76 3.53 -0.03
C LEU A 234 11.30 4.88 -0.53
N ASP A 235 12.10 4.88 -1.59
CA ASP A 235 12.84 6.05 -2.10
C ASP A 235 11.93 7.24 -2.47
N SER A 236 10.67 6.95 -2.85
CA SER A 236 9.69 7.94 -3.30
C SER A 236 8.87 8.56 -2.17
N VAL A 237 8.99 8.05 -0.93
CA VAL A 237 8.18 8.52 0.20
C VAL A 237 8.60 9.94 0.59
N ILE A 238 7.63 10.86 0.64
CA ILE A 238 7.85 12.26 1.01
C ILE A 238 8.14 12.34 2.53
N PRO A 239 9.35 12.73 2.93
CA PRO A 239 9.79 12.56 4.32
C PRO A 239 9.05 13.47 5.31
N ASN A 240 8.71 14.69 4.92
CA ASN A 240 8.06 15.66 5.82
C ASN A 240 6.57 15.37 6.10
N LEU A 241 6.04 14.27 5.57
CA LEU A 241 4.68 13.78 5.86
C LEU A 241 4.67 12.62 6.87
N ILE A 242 5.82 12.00 7.14
CA ILE A 242 5.96 10.91 8.11
C ILE A 242 5.91 11.51 9.53
N GLU A 243 5.12 10.93 10.43
CA GLU A 243 5.02 11.38 11.84
C GLU A 243 6.17 10.82 12.69
N SER A 244 6.48 9.54 12.52
CA SER A 244 7.55 8.83 13.24
C SER A 244 8.24 7.80 12.33
N LEU A 245 9.55 7.62 12.55
CA LEU A 245 10.37 6.67 11.81
C LEU A 245 10.96 5.64 12.78
N ASN A 246 10.58 4.38 12.65
CA ASN A 246 11.06 3.28 13.48
C ASN A 246 11.70 2.20 12.61
N ILE A 247 13.02 1.98 12.80
CA ILE A 247 13.77 0.97 12.04
C ILE A 247 14.59 0.15 13.03
N TYR A 248 14.22 -1.11 13.24
CA TYR A 248 14.87 -1.89 14.29
C TYR A 248 14.95 -3.39 14.00
N GLN A 249 15.90 -4.06 14.63
CA GLN A 249 16.03 -5.53 14.59
C GLN A 249 16.11 -6.14 13.17
N CYS A 250 16.63 -5.40 12.18
CA CYS A 250 16.86 -5.88 10.82
C CYS A 250 18.34 -6.27 10.64
N ASP A 251 18.69 -7.48 11.04
CA ASP A 251 20.07 -7.99 11.15
C ASP A 251 20.91 -7.90 9.85
N SER A 252 20.26 -7.94 8.67
CA SER A 252 20.94 -7.88 7.37
C SER A 252 20.88 -6.50 6.68
N LEU A 253 20.21 -5.51 7.28
CA LEU A 253 19.92 -4.22 6.66
C LEU A 253 21.18 -3.37 6.50
N SER A 254 21.78 -3.35 5.32
CA SER A 254 23.04 -2.62 5.04
C SER A 254 22.87 -1.39 4.15
N TYR A 255 21.68 -1.19 3.56
CA TYR A 255 21.36 0.01 2.78
C TYR A 255 20.10 0.68 3.34
N CYS A 256 20.30 1.69 4.19
CA CYS A 256 19.23 2.43 4.88
C CYS A 256 19.30 3.95 4.67
N ALA A 257 20.43 4.47 4.16
CA ALA A 257 20.63 5.89 3.87
C ALA A 257 20.05 6.27 2.50
N LEU A 258 18.71 6.18 2.37
CA LEU A 258 17.99 6.76 1.22
C LEU A 258 17.93 8.28 1.35
N ASP A 259 17.92 9.02 0.24
CA ASP A 259 17.90 10.50 0.26
C ASP A 259 16.77 11.07 1.12
N ASN A 260 15.57 10.48 1.05
CA ASN A 260 14.42 10.90 1.86
C ASN A 260 14.57 10.55 3.35
N ILE A 261 15.14 9.39 3.68
CA ILE A 261 15.42 9.00 5.07
C ILE A 261 16.51 9.91 5.68
N CYS A 262 17.54 10.23 4.90
CA CYS A 262 18.56 11.22 5.25
C CYS A 262 17.91 12.59 5.53
N GLU A 263 17.06 13.06 4.61
CA GLU A 263 16.35 14.33 4.78
C GLU A 263 15.46 14.32 6.05
N TYR A 264 14.73 13.24 6.31
CA TYR A 264 13.90 13.11 7.52
C TYR A 264 14.70 13.30 8.80
N ILE A 265 15.85 12.62 8.91
CA ILE A 265 16.73 12.65 10.07
C ILE A 265 17.39 14.04 10.20
N ASP A 266 17.95 14.56 9.10
CA ASP A 266 18.70 15.83 9.10
C ASP A 266 17.79 17.03 9.39
N GLN A 267 16.59 17.04 8.82
CA GLN A 267 15.60 18.11 9.04
C GLN A 267 14.79 17.92 10.32
N GLN A 268 14.90 16.75 10.98
CA GLN A 268 14.16 16.40 12.20
C GLN A 268 12.64 16.57 12.03
N TYR A 269 12.08 16.04 10.92
CA TYR A 269 10.64 16.17 10.66
C TYR A 269 9.78 15.48 11.73
N GLY A 270 10.29 14.43 12.36
CA GLY A 270 9.64 13.73 13.46
C GLY A 270 10.64 12.93 14.30
N ILE A 271 10.10 12.05 15.15
CA ILE A 271 10.93 11.20 16.01
C ILE A 271 11.52 10.06 15.18
N SER A 272 12.79 9.71 15.44
CA SER A 272 13.45 8.52 14.89
C SER A 272 13.85 7.57 16.02
N THR A 273 13.48 6.31 15.91
CA THR A 273 13.98 5.23 16.78
C THR A 273 14.66 4.18 15.92
N ILE A 274 16.00 4.07 16.04
CA ILE A 274 16.82 3.19 15.21
C ILE A 274 17.79 2.42 16.08
N TYR A 275 17.67 1.08 16.11
CA TYR A 275 18.49 0.21 16.97
C TYR A 275 18.47 -1.26 16.52
N ASP A 276 19.47 -2.02 16.95
CA ASP A 276 19.64 -3.47 16.71
C ASP A 276 19.53 -3.90 15.23
N ASN A 277 19.96 -3.06 14.28
CA ASN A 277 20.07 -3.44 12.86
C ASN A 277 21.53 -3.85 12.53
N ASN A 278 21.78 -4.20 11.26
CA ASN A 278 23.15 -4.43 10.79
C ASN A 278 24.04 -3.18 10.99
N THR A 279 25.36 -3.44 11.01
CA THR A 279 26.38 -2.38 11.04
C THR A 279 26.15 -1.36 9.92
N ASN A 280 26.33 -0.07 10.22
CA ASN A 280 26.03 1.10 9.36
C ASN A 280 24.54 1.48 9.23
N CYS A 281 23.61 0.67 9.76
CA CYS A 281 22.19 1.01 9.87
C CYS A 281 21.64 0.89 11.30
N ASN A 282 22.53 0.72 12.28
CA ASN A 282 22.17 0.36 13.65
C ASN A 282 21.79 1.55 14.53
N SER A 283 21.97 2.77 14.08
CA SER A 283 21.64 3.97 14.83
C SER A 283 21.43 5.17 13.92
N ILE A 284 20.81 6.23 14.46
CA ILE A 284 20.68 7.52 13.78
C ILE A 284 22.05 8.04 13.29
N LEU A 285 23.10 7.87 14.11
CA LEU A 285 24.45 8.31 13.78
C LEU A 285 25.02 7.53 12.59
N ASP A 286 24.76 6.22 12.52
CA ASP A 286 25.22 5.40 11.40
C ASP A 286 24.60 5.86 10.09
N ILE A 287 23.26 6.02 10.05
CA ILE A 287 22.57 6.53 8.86
C ILE A 287 23.08 7.92 8.48
N SER A 288 23.18 8.83 9.45
CA SER A 288 23.66 10.20 9.21
C SER A 288 25.08 10.23 8.63
N ASN A 289 25.97 9.33 9.08
CA ASN A 289 27.31 9.22 8.52
C ASN A 289 27.28 8.74 7.07
N ASP A 290 26.47 7.74 6.77
CA ASP A 290 26.31 7.20 5.41
C ASP A 290 25.71 8.25 4.46
N CYS A 291 24.71 9.02 4.89
CA CYS A 291 24.16 10.17 4.14
C CYS A 291 25.27 11.19 3.76
N ASN A 292 26.23 11.41 4.66
CA ASN A 292 27.34 12.35 4.44
C ASN A 292 28.49 11.78 3.59
N THR A 293 28.51 10.48 3.29
CA THR A 293 29.46 9.92 2.32
C THR A 293 29.09 10.29 0.86
N LEU A 294 27.80 10.58 0.61
CA LEU A 294 27.29 11.09 -0.66
C LEU A 294 27.63 12.57 -0.89
N THR A 295 27.83 13.35 0.19
CA THR A 295 28.26 14.75 0.11
C THR A 295 29.79 14.89 0.05
N ASN A 296 30.54 14.01 0.70
CA ASN A 296 32.01 14.01 0.67
C ASN A 296 32.64 13.31 -0.56
N SER A 297 31.85 12.57 -1.35
CA SER A 297 32.24 12.20 -2.72
C SER A 297 32.06 13.36 -3.71
N ASN A 298 31.35 14.42 -3.30
CA ASN A 298 31.28 15.73 -3.96
C ASN A 298 32.13 16.77 -3.23
N ILE A 299 33.40 16.45 -2.89
CA ILE A 299 34.40 17.50 -2.67
C ILE A 299 34.51 18.29 -3.98
N GLU A 300 33.77 19.38 -4.04
CA GLU A 300 34.03 20.59 -4.81
C GLU A 300 34.83 20.40 -6.11
N ASN A 301 34.20 19.81 -7.12
CA ASN A 301 34.27 20.47 -8.44
C ASN A 301 33.35 21.70 -8.37
N VAL A 302 33.72 22.68 -7.54
CA VAL A 302 33.22 24.03 -7.73
C VAL A 302 33.73 24.40 -9.11
N ILE A 303 32.84 24.39 -10.09
CA ILE A 303 33.07 25.13 -11.33
C ILE A 303 33.17 26.58 -10.85
N LYS A 304 34.38 27.04 -10.52
CA LYS A 304 34.66 28.44 -10.31
C LYS A 304 34.32 29.11 -11.63
N ILE A 305 33.19 29.81 -11.64
CA ILE A 305 32.85 30.70 -12.73
C ILE A 305 33.90 31.81 -12.69
N LYS A 306 34.96 31.63 -13.48
CA LYS A 306 36.03 32.60 -13.59
C LYS A 306 35.53 33.83 -14.34
N ASN A 307 35.71 35.00 -13.75
CA ASN A 307 35.26 36.26 -14.33
C ASN A 307 36.38 36.88 -15.14
N ILE A 308 36.05 37.44 -16.31
CA ILE A 308 37.02 38.17 -17.13
C ILE A 308 37.36 39.47 -16.41
N ILE A 309 38.61 39.65 -16.01
CA ILE A 309 39.13 40.92 -15.49
C ILE A 309 39.51 41.84 -16.65
N LYS A 310 40.13 41.28 -17.70
CA LYS A 310 40.75 42.11 -18.74
C LYS A 310 40.83 41.39 -20.08
N ILE A 311 40.66 42.13 -21.16
CA ILE A 311 40.90 41.66 -22.54
C ILE A 311 42.00 42.52 -23.14
N ILE A 312 43.07 41.89 -23.61
CA ILE A 312 44.20 42.58 -24.24
C ILE A 312 44.53 41.97 -25.61
N ASP A 313 45.12 42.77 -26.49
CA ASP A 313 45.70 42.28 -27.74
C ASP A 313 47.09 41.64 -27.53
N VAL A 314 47.69 41.13 -28.62
CA VAL A 314 49.04 40.54 -28.59
C VAL A 314 50.15 41.51 -28.21
N LEU A 315 49.88 42.82 -28.18
CA LEU A 315 50.81 43.87 -27.77
C LEU A 315 50.53 44.37 -26.33
N GLY A 316 49.56 43.78 -25.63
CA GLY A 316 49.23 44.12 -24.25
C GLY A 316 48.32 45.34 -24.07
N ARG A 317 47.68 45.82 -25.14
CA ARG A 317 46.76 46.96 -25.09
C ARG A 317 45.34 46.49 -24.79
N GLU A 318 44.63 47.20 -23.92
CA GLU A 318 43.22 46.92 -23.62
C GLU A 318 42.35 47.06 -24.87
N SER A 319 41.41 46.13 -25.05
CA SER A 319 40.56 46.07 -26.23
C SER A 319 39.12 45.71 -25.88
N GLU A 320 38.17 46.51 -26.35
CA GLU A 320 36.73 46.31 -26.16
C GLU A 320 36.10 45.35 -27.20
N GLN A 321 36.78 44.23 -27.53
CA GLN A 321 36.43 43.28 -28.62
C GLN A 321 36.54 43.85 -30.04
N LEU A 322 37.74 43.75 -30.62
CA LEU A 322 37.94 43.88 -32.06
C LEU A 322 37.95 42.49 -32.71
N LYS A 323 37.15 42.30 -33.76
CA LYS A 323 36.99 41.04 -34.51
C LYS A 323 38.24 40.74 -35.37
N ASN A 324 38.45 39.48 -35.74
CA ASN A 324 39.51 39.00 -36.65
C ASN A 324 40.97 39.21 -36.18
N GLN A 325 41.21 39.32 -34.88
CA GLN A 325 42.56 39.31 -34.30
C GLN A 325 42.64 38.46 -33.01
N PRO A 326 43.82 37.94 -32.64
CA PRO A 326 44.00 37.21 -31.39
C PRO A 326 43.96 38.14 -30.18
N LEU A 327 43.09 37.80 -29.24
CA LEU A 327 42.91 38.47 -27.97
C LEU A 327 43.22 37.51 -26.82
N PHE A 328 43.75 38.05 -25.73
CA PHE A 328 43.97 37.33 -24.47
C PHE A 328 42.96 37.80 -23.42
N TYR A 329 42.18 36.86 -22.91
CA TYR A 329 41.20 37.04 -21.85
C TYR A 329 41.86 36.63 -20.54
N ILE A 330 42.06 37.59 -19.65
CA ILE A 330 42.67 37.40 -18.34
C ILE A 330 41.55 37.30 -17.31
N TYR A 331 41.57 36.22 -16.53
CA TYR A 331 40.56 35.92 -15.54
C TYR A 331 41.05 36.23 -14.11
N ASP A 332 40.10 36.34 -13.19
CA ASP A 332 40.32 36.58 -11.76
C ASP A 332 41.05 35.45 -11.02
N ASP A 333 40.97 34.23 -11.55
CA ASP A 333 41.77 33.10 -11.10
C ASP A 333 43.22 33.10 -11.62
N GLY A 334 43.61 34.11 -12.40
CA GLY A 334 44.94 34.24 -13.00
C GLY A 334 45.14 33.43 -14.29
N THR A 335 44.12 32.69 -14.75
CA THR A 335 44.18 32.01 -16.06
C THR A 335 44.12 33.02 -17.20
N VAL A 336 44.74 32.65 -18.33
CA VAL A 336 44.72 33.46 -19.56
C VAL A 336 44.30 32.59 -20.73
N GLU A 337 43.26 33.00 -21.45
CA GLU A 337 42.81 32.31 -22.65
C GLU A 337 43.04 33.15 -23.90
N LYS A 338 43.65 32.54 -24.91
CA LYS A 338 43.76 33.14 -26.23
C LYS A 338 42.52 32.78 -27.05
N ARG A 339 41.78 33.79 -27.52
CA ARG A 339 40.62 33.61 -28.39
C ARG A 339 40.76 34.46 -29.65
N ILE A 340 40.24 33.96 -30.76
CA ILE A 340 40.03 34.74 -31.98
C ILE A 340 38.54 34.63 -32.27
N VAL A 341 37.84 35.76 -32.26
CA VAL A 341 36.47 35.83 -32.75
C VAL A 341 36.55 36.13 -34.24
N ILE A 342 36.21 35.12 -35.05
CA ILE A 342 36.17 35.21 -36.51
C ILE A 342 34.72 35.47 -36.90
N GLU A 343 34.50 36.47 -37.75
CA GLU A 343 33.28 36.59 -38.57
C GLU A 343 33.60 36.33 -40.03
#